data_AF-A0A966TGY7-F1
#
_entry.id   AF-A0A966TGY7-F1
#
_cell.length_a   1.000
_cell.length_b   1.000
_cell.length_c   1.000
_cell.angle_alpha   90.00
_cell.angle_beta   90.00
_cell.angle_gamma   90.00
#
_symmetry.space_group_name_H-M   'P 1'
#
loop_
_entity.id
_entity.type
_entity.pdbx_description
1 polymer ?
#
loop_
_entity_poly.entity_id
_entity_poly.type
_entity_poly.pdbx_seq_one_letter_code
_entity_poly.pdbx_strand_id
1 'polypeptide(L)'
;MKLLSPAISSLARLRSWRIDAWRNNPIDAQREVLQDLVTSAQYTELGRRYDFARLFSIKSFKEAVPIHEYDDLKPYIERIMQGEQGLLWNTPIHWFAKSSGTTSDKSKFIPVSEESLQDGHYRASKDVLSLYYLRQPDSELLTGKGLIIGGSHNINPLNQEAQYGDLSAVLLQNSPFWGHWLRTPHLDIALMDEWESKIEKLAASTIKENVTSISGVPTWTLVLFKRILELTGCKTITEVWPSLELYMHGGVSFTPYRESFRKWIGRDIQYLDMYNASEGFFAAQDDPSQPGMLLFTDHGV
;
A
#
# COMPACT_ATOMS: atom_id res chain seq x y z
N MET A 1 26.13 -2.05 6.16
CA MET A 1 25.24 -2.68 5.17
C MET A 1 25.63 -2.43 3.71
N LYS A 2 26.42 -1.40 3.35
CA LYS A 2 26.85 -1.14 1.96
C LYS A 2 27.46 -2.36 1.23
N LEU A 3 28.30 -3.15 1.92
CA LEU A 3 28.89 -4.39 1.38
C LEU A 3 27.87 -5.47 0.98
N LEU A 4 26.64 -5.39 1.51
CA LEU A 4 25.55 -6.34 1.20
C LEU A 4 24.62 -5.81 0.10
N SER A 5 24.75 -4.55 -0.33
CA SER A 5 23.87 -3.96 -1.34
C SER A 5 23.79 -4.78 -2.63
N PRO A 6 24.90 -5.27 -3.23
CA PRO A 6 24.83 -6.08 -4.44
C PRO A 6 24.07 -7.40 -4.26
N ALA A 7 24.19 -8.04 -3.08
CA ALA A 7 23.49 -9.28 -2.76
C ALA A 7 21.99 -9.04 -2.55
N ILE A 8 21.63 -7.97 -1.82
CA ILE A 8 20.24 -7.55 -1.60
C ILE A 8 19.56 -7.19 -2.92
N SER A 9 20.26 -6.41 -3.73
CA SER A 9 19.83 -5.98 -5.07
C SER A 9 19.60 -7.19 -5.98
N SER A 10 20.49 -8.18 -5.94
CA SER A 10 20.32 -9.43 -6.69
C SER A 10 19.14 -10.27 -6.20
N LEU A 11 18.94 -10.38 -4.88
CA LEU A 11 17.81 -11.09 -4.29
C LEU A 11 16.48 -10.42 -4.66
N ALA A 12 16.40 -9.09 -4.60
CA ALA A 12 15.21 -8.33 -4.99
C ALA A 12 14.86 -8.59 -6.47
N ARG A 13 15.86 -8.60 -7.35
CA ARG A 13 15.66 -8.88 -8.78
C ARG A 13 15.24 -10.31 -9.10
N LEU A 14 15.36 -11.28 -8.18
CA LEU A 14 14.92 -12.66 -8.45
C LEU A 14 13.42 -12.77 -8.73
N ARG A 15 12.60 -11.76 -8.41
CA ARG A 15 11.17 -11.72 -8.74
C ARG A 15 10.87 -11.24 -10.16
N SER A 16 11.88 -10.72 -10.87
CA SER A 16 11.73 -10.15 -12.22
C SER A 16 11.06 -11.11 -13.20
N TRP A 17 11.40 -12.40 -13.18
CA TRP A 17 10.77 -13.40 -14.07
C TRP A 17 9.25 -13.49 -13.89
N ARG A 18 8.75 -13.33 -12.65
CA ARG A 18 7.31 -13.34 -12.38
C ARG A 18 6.65 -12.07 -12.91
N ILE A 19 7.31 -10.93 -12.72
CA ILE A 19 6.88 -9.63 -13.25
C ILE A 19 6.78 -9.69 -14.77
N ASP A 20 7.81 -10.20 -15.43
CA ASP A 20 7.84 -10.35 -16.88
C ASP A 20 6.76 -11.33 -17.38
N ALA A 21 6.44 -12.38 -16.62
CA ALA A 21 5.41 -13.34 -16.99
C ALA A 21 4.03 -12.68 -17.13
N TRP A 22 3.55 -11.97 -16.11
CA TRP A 22 2.24 -11.32 -16.15
C TRP A 22 2.24 -10.02 -16.96
N ARG A 23 3.40 -9.35 -17.11
CA ARG A 23 3.57 -8.20 -18.02
C ARG A 23 3.41 -8.60 -19.48
N ASN A 24 4.00 -9.75 -19.87
CA ASN A 24 3.97 -10.22 -21.25
C ASN A 24 2.70 -11.02 -21.59
N ASN A 25 2.01 -11.57 -20.59
CA ASN A 25 0.77 -12.35 -20.76
C ASN A 25 -0.38 -11.82 -19.86
N PRO A 26 -0.76 -10.53 -19.97
CA PRO A 26 -1.66 -9.88 -19.03
C PRO A 26 -3.09 -10.44 -19.05
N ILE A 27 -3.55 -10.94 -20.21
CA ILE A 27 -4.90 -11.51 -20.36
C ILE A 27 -4.99 -12.86 -19.64
N ASP A 28 -3.97 -13.71 -19.77
CA ASP A 28 -3.96 -15.00 -19.10
C ASP A 28 -3.80 -14.85 -17.59
N ALA A 29 -2.93 -13.93 -17.14
CA ALA A 29 -2.81 -13.58 -15.72
C ALA A 29 -4.14 -13.13 -15.11
N GLN A 30 -4.90 -12.24 -15.79
CA GLN A 30 -6.22 -11.83 -15.30
C GLN A 30 -7.27 -12.95 -15.34
N ARG A 31 -7.16 -13.89 -16.28
CA ARG A 31 -8.05 -15.07 -16.31
C ARG A 31 -7.79 -15.97 -15.10
N GLU A 32 -6.53 -16.20 -14.77
CA GLU A 32 -6.14 -16.97 -13.57
C GLU A 32 -6.64 -16.28 -12.30
N VAL A 33 -6.39 -14.97 -12.14
CA VAL A 33 -6.90 -14.19 -11.00
C VAL A 33 -8.42 -14.32 -10.87
N LEU A 34 -9.18 -14.13 -11.96
CA LEU A 34 -10.64 -14.26 -11.90
C LEU A 34 -11.07 -15.67 -11.45
N GLN A 35 -10.42 -16.71 -12.00
CA GLN A 35 -10.76 -18.08 -11.69
C GLN A 35 -10.47 -18.40 -10.21
N ASP A 36 -9.33 -17.96 -9.70
CA ASP A 36 -8.94 -18.14 -8.31
C ASP A 36 -9.90 -17.44 -7.34
N LEU A 37 -10.29 -16.19 -7.64
CA LEU A 37 -11.24 -15.42 -6.83
C LEU A 37 -12.61 -16.09 -6.77
N VAL A 38 -13.16 -16.47 -7.93
CA VAL A 38 -14.48 -17.09 -8.04
C VAL A 38 -14.50 -18.48 -7.38
N THR A 39 -13.46 -19.29 -7.61
CA THR A 39 -13.35 -20.62 -6.99
C THR A 39 -13.19 -20.53 -5.48
N SER A 40 -12.41 -19.57 -4.98
CA SER A 40 -12.24 -19.35 -3.53
C SER A 40 -13.54 -18.92 -2.88
N ALA A 41 -14.26 -17.98 -3.49
CA ALA A 41 -15.49 -17.43 -2.96
C ALA A 41 -16.75 -18.28 -3.21
N GLN A 42 -16.66 -19.42 -3.92
CA GLN A 42 -17.86 -20.14 -4.39
C GLN A 42 -18.83 -20.60 -3.28
N TYR A 43 -18.32 -20.82 -2.07
CA TYR A 43 -19.11 -21.28 -0.93
C TYR A 43 -19.62 -20.16 -0.03
N THR A 44 -19.29 -18.90 -0.32
CA THR A 44 -19.77 -17.75 0.46
C THR A 44 -21.25 -17.49 0.17
N GLU A 45 -21.92 -16.67 0.99
CA GLU A 45 -23.29 -16.25 0.72
C GLU A 45 -23.41 -15.58 -0.66
N LEU A 46 -22.46 -14.70 -1.02
CA LEU A 46 -22.41 -14.06 -2.33
C LEU A 46 -22.14 -15.08 -3.46
N GLY A 47 -21.20 -15.99 -3.24
CA GLY A 47 -20.83 -17.02 -4.23
C GLY A 47 -21.99 -17.96 -4.54
N ARG A 48 -22.77 -18.36 -3.52
CA ARG A 48 -24.00 -19.15 -3.70
C ARG A 48 -25.10 -18.35 -4.39
N ARG A 49 -25.24 -17.06 -4.07
CA ARG A 49 -26.26 -16.18 -4.67
C ARG A 49 -26.10 -16.08 -6.18
N TYR A 50 -24.88 -16.04 -6.69
CA TYR A 50 -24.57 -15.92 -8.12
C TYR A 50 -24.04 -17.20 -8.76
N ASP A 51 -24.15 -18.35 -8.09
CA ASP A 51 -23.72 -19.67 -8.57
C ASP A 51 -22.28 -19.71 -9.08
N PHE A 52 -21.34 -19.15 -8.30
CA PHE A 52 -19.91 -19.06 -8.63
C PHE A 52 -19.28 -20.41 -9.00
N ALA A 53 -19.82 -21.52 -8.48
CA ALA A 53 -19.37 -22.87 -8.80
C ALA A 53 -19.52 -23.23 -10.30
N ARG A 54 -20.30 -22.46 -11.08
CA ARG A 54 -20.48 -22.64 -12.52
C ARG A 54 -19.77 -21.59 -13.38
N LEU A 55 -19.08 -20.63 -12.77
CA LEU A 55 -18.47 -19.50 -13.48
C LEU A 55 -17.02 -19.84 -13.85
N PHE A 56 -16.81 -20.34 -15.07
CA PHE A 56 -15.49 -20.72 -15.61
C PHE A 56 -15.00 -19.81 -16.74
N SER A 57 -15.74 -18.74 -17.06
CA SER A 57 -15.39 -17.82 -18.12
C SER A 57 -15.75 -16.39 -17.76
N ILE A 58 -15.01 -15.44 -18.32
CA ILE A 58 -15.29 -14.00 -18.19
C ILE A 58 -16.72 -13.68 -18.67
N LYS A 59 -17.18 -14.36 -19.74
CA LYS A 59 -18.53 -14.16 -20.29
C LYS A 59 -19.60 -14.58 -19.28
N SER A 60 -19.52 -15.81 -18.77
CA SER A 60 -20.49 -16.29 -17.78
C SER A 60 -20.47 -15.46 -16.51
N PHE A 61 -19.29 -15.00 -16.07
CA PHE A 61 -19.17 -14.11 -14.91
C PHE A 61 -19.91 -12.79 -15.12
N LYS A 62 -19.68 -12.12 -16.27
CA LYS A 62 -20.35 -10.86 -16.61
C LYS A 62 -21.87 -10.99 -16.78
N GLU A 63 -22.35 -12.16 -17.19
CA GLU A 63 -23.79 -12.44 -17.33
C GLU A 63 -24.45 -12.72 -15.98
N ALA A 64 -23.73 -13.35 -15.03
CA ALA A 64 -24.27 -13.77 -13.74
C ALA A 64 -24.12 -12.72 -12.63
N VAL A 65 -23.01 -11.97 -12.61
CA VAL A 65 -22.66 -11.05 -11.52
C VAL A 65 -22.87 -9.60 -11.98
N PRO A 66 -23.87 -8.88 -11.43
CA PRO A 66 -24.07 -7.47 -11.76
C PRO A 66 -22.94 -6.60 -11.18
N ILE A 67 -22.81 -5.40 -11.71
CA ILE A 67 -21.94 -4.38 -11.11
C ILE A 67 -22.57 -3.96 -9.78
N HIS A 68 -21.78 -4.01 -8.71
CA HIS A 68 -22.18 -3.62 -7.37
C HIS A 68 -21.58 -2.27 -6.98
N GLU A 69 -22.39 -1.42 -6.36
CA GLU A 69 -21.93 -0.25 -5.63
C GLU A 69 -21.71 -0.56 -4.15
N TYR A 70 -21.10 0.36 -3.41
CA TYR A 70 -20.82 0.16 -1.99
C TYR A 70 -22.09 -0.15 -1.18
N ASP A 71 -23.20 0.54 -1.47
CA ASP A 71 -24.44 0.36 -0.73
C ASP A 71 -25.11 -1.00 -0.99
N ASP A 72 -24.80 -1.68 -2.11
CA ASP A 72 -25.25 -3.05 -2.36
C ASP A 72 -24.51 -4.06 -1.47
N LEU A 73 -23.22 -3.80 -1.19
CA LEU A 73 -22.36 -4.67 -0.40
C LEU A 73 -22.39 -4.34 1.09
N LYS A 74 -22.78 -3.12 1.45
CA LYS A 74 -22.84 -2.61 2.82
C LYS A 74 -23.57 -3.53 3.81
N PRO A 75 -24.72 -4.15 3.49
CA PRO A 75 -25.38 -5.08 4.41
C PRO A 75 -24.51 -6.29 4.77
N TYR A 76 -23.73 -6.80 3.81
CA TYR A 76 -22.77 -7.88 4.07
C TYR A 76 -21.62 -7.38 4.94
N ILE A 77 -21.04 -6.22 4.60
CA ILE A 77 -19.93 -5.60 5.33
C ILE A 77 -20.30 -5.37 6.80
N GLU A 78 -21.49 -4.81 7.07
CA GLU A 78 -21.97 -4.58 8.44
C GLU A 78 -22.11 -5.88 9.24
N ARG A 79 -22.59 -6.96 8.62
CA ARG A 79 -22.65 -8.30 9.24
C ARG A 79 -21.26 -8.86 9.53
N ILE A 80 -20.30 -8.70 8.62
CA ILE A 80 -18.90 -9.09 8.85
C ILE A 80 -18.30 -8.29 10.01
N MET A 81 -18.55 -6.98 10.08
CA MET A 81 -18.10 -6.15 11.20
C MET A 81 -18.71 -6.58 12.54
N GLN A 82 -19.90 -7.19 12.54
CA GLN A 82 -20.54 -7.79 13.71
C GLN A 82 -20.05 -9.22 14.02
N GLY A 83 -19.17 -9.78 13.19
CA GLY A 83 -18.50 -11.07 13.40
C GLY A 83 -18.97 -12.20 12.49
N GLU A 84 -19.95 -11.97 11.61
CA GLU A 84 -20.43 -13.01 10.69
C GLU A 84 -19.46 -13.25 9.53
N GLN A 85 -19.01 -14.49 9.34
CA GLN A 85 -17.99 -14.85 8.35
C GLN A 85 -18.58 -15.60 7.15
N GLY A 86 -17.80 -15.74 6.07
CA GLY A 86 -18.24 -16.50 4.89
C GLY A 86 -19.29 -15.78 4.04
N LEU A 87 -19.39 -14.45 4.16
CA LEU A 87 -20.38 -13.64 3.46
C LEU A 87 -19.90 -13.19 2.07
N LEU A 88 -18.81 -12.43 2.03
CA LEU A 88 -18.19 -11.91 0.80
C LEU A 88 -16.93 -12.71 0.41
N TRP A 89 -16.19 -13.21 1.40
CA TRP A 89 -14.95 -13.95 1.21
C TRP A 89 -14.95 -15.23 2.05
N ASN A 90 -14.15 -16.21 1.64
CA ASN A 90 -14.14 -17.56 2.23
C ASN A 90 -13.28 -17.69 3.49
N THR A 91 -12.31 -16.80 3.71
CA THR A 91 -11.51 -16.76 4.93
C THR A 91 -12.02 -15.69 5.90
N PRO A 92 -11.74 -15.83 7.22
CA PRO A 92 -12.17 -14.87 8.22
C PRO A 92 -11.62 -13.46 7.95
N ILE A 93 -12.48 -12.45 8.11
CA ILE A 93 -12.12 -11.04 7.99
C ILE A 93 -12.24 -10.37 9.35
N HIS A 94 -11.12 -9.80 9.79
CA HIS A 94 -11.00 -9.06 11.05
C HIS A 94 -10.60 -7.59 10.85
N TRP A 95 -10.10 -7.25 9.66
CA TRP A 95 -9.59 -5.92 9.34
C TRP A 95 -10.46 -5.21 8.32
N PHE A 96 -10.64 -3.91 8.52
CA PHE A 96 -11.39 -3.05 7.61
C PHE A 96 -10.61 -1.77 7.33
N ALA A 97 -10.31 -1.52 6.06
CA ALA A 97 -9.75 -0.26 5.65
C ALA A 97 -10.87 0.79 5.57
N LYS A 98 -10.70 1.89 6.30
CA LYS A 98 -11.60 3.04 6.28
C LYS A 98 -11.28 3.88 5.05
N SER A 99 -12.26 4.07 4.18
CA SER A 99 -12.15 4.93 3.01
C SER A 99 -13.00 6.19 3.23
N SER A 100 -12.39 7.35 2.99
CA SER A 100 -13.07 8.66 2.98
C SER A 100 -13.93 8.78 1.72
N GLY A 101 -15.04 8.04 1.66
CA GLY A 101 -15.98 8.11 0.54
C GLY A 101 -16.57 9.51 0.37
N THR A 102 -16.80 9.92 -0.88
CA THR A 102 -17.33 11.24 -1.29
C THR A 102 -18.86 11.37 -1.22
N THR A 103 -19.55 10.42 -0.58
CA THR A 103 -21.01 10.39 -0.49
C THR A 103 -21.44 10.20 0.96
N SER A 104 -22.20 11.18 1.46
CA SER A 104 -23.02 11.18 2.69
C SER A 104 -22.33 10.75 3.99
N ASP A 105 -21.49 11.63 4.57
CA ASP A 105 -21.09 11.76 5.99
C ASP A 105 -20.75 10.50 6.83
N LYS A 106 -20.71 9.31 6.23
CA LYS A 106 -20.42 8.02 6.86
C LYS A 106 -19.27 7.39 6.10
N SER A 107 -18.21 7.07 6.84
CA SER A 107 -17.04 6.42 6.27
C SER A 107 -17.39 5.06 5.67
N LYS A 108 -16.75 4.72 4.54
CA LYS A 108 -16.85 3.40 3.92
C LYS A 108 -15.85 2.47 4.60
N PHE A 109 -16.22 1.22 4.80
CA PHE A 109 -15.39 0.18 5.38
C PHE A 109 -15.16 -0.91 4.33
N ILE A 110 -13.92 -1.11 3.94
CA ILE A 110 -13.54 -2.11 2.95
C ILE A 110 -12.98 -3.33 3.71
N PRO A 111 -13.60 -4.52 3.61
CA PRO A 111 -13.07 -5.73 4.20
C PRO A 111 -11.65 -6.03 3.68
N VAL A 112 -10.71 -6.32 4.58
CA VAL A 112 -9.32 -6.65 4.23
C VAL A 112 -9.03 -8.08 4.71
N SER A 113 -8.94 -9.01 3.77
CA SER A 113 -8.56 -10.40 4.03
C SER A 113 -7.04 -10.56 4.13
N GLU A 114 -6.59 -11.69 4.68
CA GLU A 114 -5.16 -12.04 4.70
C GLU A 114 -4.61 -12.17 3.27
N GLU A 115 -5.39 -12.70 2.33
CA GLU A 115 -4.98 -12.82 0.93
C GLU A 115 -4.80 -11.44 0.28
N SER A 116 -5.70 -10.48 0.56
CA SER A 116 -5.56 -9.09 0.07
C SER A 116 -4.28 -8.43 0.60
N LEU A 117 -3.88 -8.74 1.84
CA LEU A 117 -2.62 -8.28 2.42
C LEU A 117 -1.41 -8.95 1.75
N GLN A 118 -1.38 -10.29 1.72
CA GLN A 118 -0.21 -11.06 1.30
C GLN A 118 -0.03 -11.09 -0.20
N ASP A 119 -1.08 -11.46 -0.94
CA ASP A 119 -1.07 -11.67 -2.40
C ASP A 119 -1.41 -10.39 -3.16
N GLY A 120 -2.06 -9.43 -2.51
CA GLY A 120 -2.26 -8.07 -3.03
C GLY A 120 -1.13 -7.13 -2.61
N HIS A 121 -1.36 -6.36 -1.55
CA HIS A 121 -0.54 -5.19 -1.18
C HIS A 121 0.94 -5.51 -0.94
N TYR A 122 1.28 -6.55 -0.17
CA TYR A 122 2.67 -6.87 0.14
C TYR A 122 3.40 -7.47 -1.05
N ARG A 123 2.71 -8.29 -1.85
CA ARG A 123 3.26 -8.81 -3.09
C ARG A 123 3.55 -7.69 -4.08
N ALA A 124 2.60 -6.78 -4.27
CA ALA A 124 2.79 -5.62 -5.13
C ALA A 124 3.95 -4.73 -4.65
N SER A 125 4.05 -4.49 -3.34
CA SER A 125 5.16 -3.73 -2.75
C SER A 125 6.53 -4.37 -3.01
N LYS A 126 6.62 -5.70 -2.95
CA LYS A 126 7.85 -6.45 -3.31
C LYS A 126 8.17 -6.32 -4.81
N ASP A 127 7.16 -6.32 -5.66
CA ASP A 127 7.33 -6.17 -7.11
C ASP A 127 7.75 -4.75 -7.48
N VAL A 128 7.20 -3.72 -6.82
CA VAL A 128 7.67 -2.32 -6.93
C VAL A 128 9.15 -2.18 -6.55
N LEU A 129 9.54 -2.77 -5.42
CA LEU A 129 10.94 -2.78 -4.99
C LEU A 129 11.85 -3.48 -6.01
N SER A 130 11.36 -4.58 -6.61
CA SER A 130 12.08 -5.32 -7.64
C SER A 130 12.26 -4.48 -8.91
N LEU A 131 11.20 -3.80 -9.37
CA LEU A 131 11.24 -2.85 -10.50
C LEU A 131 12.22 -1.70 -10.26
N TYR A 132 12.31 -1.21 -9.02
CA TYR A 132 13.30 -0.20 -8.65
C TYR A 132 14.74 -0.73 -8.77
N TYR A 133 15.05 -1.89 -8.17
CA TYR A 133 16.39 -2.50 -8.22
C TYR A 133 16.80 -3.05 -9.59
N LEU A 134 15.85 -3.32 -10.50
CA LEU A 134 16.15 -3.60 -11.90
C LEU A 134 16.79 -2.41 -12.60
N ARG A 135 16.47 -1.19 -12.15
CA ARG A 135 16.85 0.05 -12.83
C ARG A 135 17.91 0.84 -12.10
N GLN A 136 17.94 0.70 -10.78
CA GLN A 136 19.02 1.17 -9.93
C GLN A 136 19.73 -0.02 -9.25
N PRO A 137 20.51 -0.86 -9.97
CA PRO A 137 21.18 -2.02 -9.38
C PRO A 137 22.11 -1.68 -8.22
N ASP A 138 22.73 -0.50 -8.26
CA ASP A 138 23.68 -0.03 -7.24
C ASP A 138 23.01 0.77 -6.10
N SER A 139 21.67 0.78 -6.05
CA SER A 139 20.88 1.46 -5.01
C SER A 139 21.35 1.06 -3.60
N GLU A 140 21.43 2.03 -2.71
CA GLU A 140 21.70 1.82 -1.28
C GLU A 140 20.42 1.88 -0.44
N LEU A 141 19.23 1.81 -1.06
CA LEU A 141 17.90 1.89 -0.44
C LEU A 141 17.78 1.10 0.86
N LEU A 142 18.24 -0.17 0.89
CA LEU A 142 18.11 -1.05 2.05
C LEU A 142 19.30 -0.97 3.03
N THR A 143 20.18 0.03 2.89
CA THR A 143 21.25 0.31 3.86
C THR A 143 20.82 1.24 5.00
N GLY A 144 19.62 1.82 4.90
CA GLY A 144 18.98 2.65 5.92
C GLY A 144 17.53 2.27 6.12
N LYS A 145 16.76 3.18 6.70
CA LYS A 145 15.34 2.98 7.03
C LYS A 145 14.44 3.67 6.00
N GLY A 146 13.32 3.01 5.69
CA GLY A 146 12.19 3.63 5.00
C GLY A 146 11.30 4.39 5.97
N LEU A 147 11.18 5.70 5.80
CA LEU A 147 10.24 6.52 6.55
C LEU A 147 8.83 6.29 6.02
N ILE A 148 7.90 5.89 6.88
CA ILE A 148 6.49 5.72 6.52
C ILE A 148 5.65 6.67 7.35
N ILE A 149 4.85 7.50 6.68
CA ILE A 149 3.83 8.34 7.33
C ILE A 149 2.52 7.55 7.29
N GLY A 150 2.28 6.77 8.35
CA GLY A 150 1.06 5.98 8.52
C GLY A 150 -0.17 6.83 8.84
N GLY A 151 -1.34 6.32 8.50
CA GLY A 151 -2.63 6.87 8.92
C GLY A 151 -2.99 6.50 10.36
N SER A 152 -4.24 6.71 10.74
CA SER A 152 -4.80 6.41 12.08
C SER A 152 -5.41 5.01 12.17
N HIS A 153 -5.54 4.47 13.40
CA HIS A 153 -6.10 3.15 13.68
C HIS A 153 -7.08 3.18 14.86
N ASN A 154 -8.20 2.46 14.75
CA ASN A 154 -9.21 2.34 15.78
C ASN A 154 -9.76 0.91 15.91
N ILE A 155 -10.20 0.53 17.11
CA ILE A 155 -10.88 -0.76 17.38
C ILE A 155 -12.40 -0.58 17.21
N ASN A 156 -13.10 -1.56 16.65
CA ASN A 156 -14.56 -1.51 16.55
C ASN A 156 -15.20 -1.64 17.94
N PRO A 157 -16.01 -0.65 18.40
CA PRO A 157 -16.63 -0.69 19.71
C PRO A 157 -17.68 -1.82 19.85
N LEU A 158 -18.22 -2.33 18.74
CA LEU A 158 -19.27 -3.36 18.73
C LEU A 158 -18.72 -4.78 18.67
N ASN A 159 -17.49 -4.96 18.17
CA ASN A 159 -16.82 -6.25 18.07
C ASN A 159 -15.32 -6.04 18.23
N GLN A 160 -14.76 -6.49 19.37
CA GLN A 160 -13.34 -6.28 19.67
C GLN A 160 -12.39 -7.04 18.74
N GLU A 161 -12.88 -8.07 18.04
CA GLU A 161 -12.11 -8.78 17.01
C GLU A 161 -12.11 -8.05 15.66
N ALA A 162 -13.03 -7.12 15.45
CA ALA A 162 -13.08 -6.28 14.27
C ALA A 162 -12.29 -4.97 14.48
N GLN A 163 -11.37 -4.70 13.57
CA GLN A 163 -10.46 -3.56 13.65
C GLN A 163 -10.55 -2.74 12.37
N TYR A 164 -10.46 -1.41 12.49
CA TYR A 164 -10.51 -0.53 11.33
C TYR A 164 -9.51 0.62 11.40
N GLY A 165 -9.19 1.20 10.25
CA GLY A 165 -8.26 2.32 10.18
C GLY A 165 -7.90 2.65 8.75
N ASP A 166 -7.04 3.63 8.56
CA ASP A 166 -6.51 3.92 7.23
C ASP A 166 -5.76 2.69 6.71
N LEU A 167 -5.81 2.43 5.39
CA LEU A 167 -5.15 1.26 4.80
C LEU A 167 -3.69 1.14 5.24
N SER A 168 -2.95 2.25 5.27
CA SER A 168 -1.55 2.26 5.70
C SER A 168 -1.38 1.78 7.14
N ALA A 169 -2.31 2.09 8.05
CA ALA A 169 -2.30 1.61 9.42
C ALA A 169 -2.60 0.10 9.50
N VAL A 170 -3.55 -0.41 8.69
CA VAL A 170 -3.85 -1.84 8.59
C VAL A 170 -2.63 -2.62 8.07
N LEU A 171 -1.98 -2.13 7.01
CA LEU A 171 -0.76 -2.72 6.46
C LEU A 171 0.40 -2.69 7.48
N LEU A 172 0.58 -1.59 8.21
CA LEU A 172 1.67 -1.46 9.18
C LEU A 172 1.53 -2.41 10.37
N GLN A 173 0.29 -2.71 10.78
CA GLN A 173 -0.01 -3.63 11.89
C GLN A 173 0.09 -5.09 11.49
N ASN A 174 -0.27 -5.43 10.25
CA ASN A 174 -0.18 -6.79 9.74
C ASN A 174 1.18 -7.11 9.07
N SER A 175 2.12 -6.18 9.08
CA SER A 175 3.46 -6.42 8.50
C SER A 175 4.30 -7.33 9.42
N PRO A 176 5.16 -8.20 8.86
CA PRO A 176 6.05 -9.03 9.66
C PRO A 176 6.96 -8.22 10.60
N PHE A 177 7.25 -8.77 11.78
CA PHE A 177 8.01 -8.07 12.84
C PHE A 177 9.36 -7.52 12.38
N TRP A 178 10.06 -8.21 11.47
CA TRP A 178 11.36 -7.78 10.94
C TRP A 178 11.25 -6.57 10.01
N GLY A 179 10.08 -6.34 9.40
CA GLY A 179 9.79 -5.14 8.61
C GLY A 179 9.86 -3.86 9.47
N HIS A 180 9.71 -3.98 10.78
CA HIS A 180 9.86 -2.87 11.72
C HIS A 180 11.31 -2.38 11.85
N TRP A 181 12.30 -3.25 11.59
CA TRP A 181 13.72 -2.86 11.67
C TRP A 181 14.18 -2.04 10.46
N LEU A 182 13.50 -2.21 9.32
CA LEU A 182 13.79 -1.51 8.07
C LEU A 182 12.99 -0.22 7.92
N ARG A 183 12.20 0.18 8.93
CA ARG A 183 11.32 1.36 8.86
C ARG A 183 11.52 2.32 10.03
N THR A 184 11.09 3.55 9.82
CA THR A 184 10.98 4.59 10.84
C THR A 184 9.68 5.39 10.61
N PRO A 185 9.02 5.93 11.64
CA PRO A 185 9.30 5.80 13.07
C PRO A 185 8.89 4.42 13.63
N HIS A 186 8.96 4.26 14.95
CA HIS A 186 8.35 3.12 15.64
C HIS A 186 6.81 3.11 15.46
N LEU A 187 6.20 1.93 15.55
CA LEU A 187 4.80 1.71 15.17
C LEU A 187 3.82 2.57 15.99
N ASP A 188 4.07 2.72 17.28
CA ASP A 188 3.28 3.56 18.19
C ASP A 188 3.19 5.02 17.73
N ILE A 189 4.29 5.59 17.23
CA ILE A 189 4.31 6.94 16.66
C ILE A 189 3.58 6.96 15.31
N ALA A 190 3.80 5.94 14.47
CA ALA A 190 3.19 5.86 13.14
C ALA A 190 1.65 5.72 13.19
N LEU A 191 1.10 5.13 14.25
CA LEU A 191 -0.34 4.88 14.42
C LEU A 191 -1.07 5.95 15.26
N MET A 192 -0.40 7.04 15.66
CA MET A 192 -1.06 8.10 16.43
C MET A 192 -2.19 8.76 15.66
N ASP A 193 -3.29 9.07 16.37
CA ASP A 193 -4.47 9.74 15.83
C ASP A 193 -4.33 11.28 15.82
N GLU A 194 -3.79 11.86 16.89
CA GLU A 194 -3.65 13.31 17.03
C GLU A 194 -2.49 13.81 16.15
N TRP A 195 -2.84 14.51 15.08
CA TRP A 195 -1.95 14.88 13.99
C TRP A 195 -0.80 15.80 14.41
N GLU A 196 -1.04 16.80 15.25
CA GLU A 196 -0.02 17.77 15.64
C GLU A 196 1.08 17.08 16.46
N SER A 197 0.70 16.33 17.49
CA SER A 197 1.62 15.53 18.31
C SER A 197 2.32 14.45 17.51
N LYS A 198 1.63 13.85 16.53
CA LYS A 198 2.21 12.86 15.63
C LYS A 198 3.34 13.46 14.81
N ILE A 199 3.12 14.63 14.20
CA ILE A 199 4.15 15.29 13.38
C ILE A 199 5.36 15.69 14.21
N GLU A 200 5.15 16.20 15.43
CA GLU A 200 6.25 16.52 16.35
C GLU A 200 7.10 15.29 16.67
N LYS A 201 6.47 14.18 17.06
CA LYS A 201 7.17 12.92 17.39
C LYS A 201 7.82 12.28 16.18
N LEU A 202 7.17 12.32 15.02
CA LEU A 202 7.73 11.87 13.75
C LEU A 202 9.02 12.64 13.45
N ALA A 203 8.98 13.97 13.47
CA ALA A 203 10.15 14.79 13.18
C ALA A 203 11.28 14.52 14.19
N ALA A 204 10.99 14.61 15.50
CA ALA A 204 11.98 14.44 16.55
C ALA A 204 12.65 13.04 16.54
N SER A 205 11.90 11.98 16.24
CA SER A 205 12.43 10.61 16.20
C SER A 205 13.22 10.32 14.92
N THR A 206 12.77 10.83 13.77
CA THR A 206 13.36 10.48 12.46
C THR A 206 14.58 11.31 12.08
N ILE A 207 14.78 12.50 12.67
CA ILE A 207 15.98 13.34 12.43
C ILE A 207 17.29 12.59 12.70
N LYS A 208 17.29 11.67 13.67
CA LYS A 208 18.49 10.92 14.08
C LYS A 208 18.74 9.64 13.28
N GLU A 209 17.83 9.31 12.36
CA GLU A 209 17.83 8.05 11.63
C GLU A 209 18.51 8.20 10.27
N ASN A 210 19.15 7.13 9.80
CA ASN A 210 19.63 7.05 8.42
C ASN A 210 18.45 6.73 7.50
N VAL A 211 17.70 7.75 7.08
CA VAL A 211 16.57 7.60 6.14
C VAL A 211 17.08 7.54 4.71
N THR A 212 16.75 6.45 4.02
CA THR A 212 17.11 6.21 2.60
C THR A 212 15.91 6.33 1.67
N SER A 213 14.71 6.11 2.20
CA SER A 213 13.47 6.31 1.44
C SER A 213 12.34 6.86 2.29
N ILE A 214 11.36 7.44 1.60
CA ILE A 214 10.12 7.92 2.20
C ILE A 214 8.95 7.30 1.43
N SER A 215 7.91 6.86 2.14
CA SER A 215 6.64 6.41 1.58
C SER A 215 5.48 7.16 2.23
N GLY A 216 4.68 7.86 1.44
CA GLY A 216 3.52 8.56 1.97
C GLY A 216 2.93 9.59 1.01
N VAL A 217 1.79 10.15 1.41
CA VAL A 217 1.07 11.17 0.63
C VAL A 217 1.88 12.49 0.61
N PRO A 218 2.00 13.17 -0.55
CA PRO A 218 2.78 14.40 -0.68
C PRO A 218 2.42 15.51 0.32
N THR A 219 1.13 15.69 0.62
CA THR A 219 0.64 16.75 1.52
C THR A 219 1.20 16.61 2.93
N TRP A 220 1.13 15.41 3.49
CA TRP A 220 1.62 15.08 4.83
C TRP A 220 3.14 15.12 4.92
N THR A 221 3.80 14.65 3.87
CA THR A 221 5.26 14.62 3.79
C THR A 221 5.85 16.03 3.76
N LEU A 222 5.21 17.00 3.09
CA LEU A 222 5.64 18.39 3.11
C LEU A 222 5.54 19.03 4.50
N VAL A 223 4.48 18.73 5.25
CA VAL A 223 4.34 19.22 6.63
C VAL A 223 5.45 18.66 7.51
N LEU A 224 5.77 17.37 7.36
CA LEU A 224 6.88 16.75 8.07
C LEU A 224 8.24 17.38 7.69
N PHE A 225 8.49 17.62 6.40
CA PHE A 225 9.71 18.31 5.96
C PHE A 225 9.83 19.70 6.58
N LYS A 226 8.74 20.48 6.57
CA LYS A 226 8.68 21.77 7.24
C LYS A 226 9.10 21.67 8.70
N ARG A 227 8.51 20.73 9.43
CA ARG A 227 8.81 20.58 10.84
C ARG A 227 10.27 20.15 11.09
N ILE A 228 10.79 19.22 10.29
CA ILE A 228 12.18 18.75 10.41
C ILE A 228 13.18 19.88 10.17
N LEU A 229 12.99 20.71 9.14
CA LEU A 229 13.89 21.83 8.87
C LEU A 229 13.81 22.90 9.96
N GLU A 230 12.63 23.17 10.51
CA GLU A 230 12.47 24.08 11.66
C GLU A 230 13.21 23.58 12.91
N LEU A 231 13.13 22.27 13.21
CA LEU A 231 13.79 21.67 14.38
C LEU A 231 15.31 21.59 14.24
N THR A 232 15.80 21.35 13.03
CA THR A 232 17.25 21.15 12.78
C THR A 232 17.96 22.44 12.43
N GLY A 233 17.25 23.45 11.90
CA GLY A 233 17.84 24.65 11.31
C GLY A 233 18.52 24.40 9.95
N CYS A 234 18.45 23.18 9.42
CA CYS A 234 18.95 22.84 8.10
C CYS A 234 18.13 23.52 7.00
N LYS A 235 18.74 23.74 5.82
CA LYS A 235 18.05 24.36 4.68
C LYS A 235 17.34 23.33 3.81
N THR A 236 17.81 22.09 3.82
CA THR A 236 17.34 21.03 2.93
C THR A 236 17.26 19.68 3.65
N ILE A 237 16.35 18.81 3.21
CA ILE A 237 16.18 17.48 3.82
C ILE A 237 17.41 16.61 3.62
N THR A 238 18.14 16.75 2.51
CA THR A 238 19.38 15.98 2.33
C THR A 238 20.53 16.40 3.26
N GLU A 239 20.47 17.56 3.90
CA GLU A 239 21.40 17.90 5.00
C GLU A 239 21.09 17.06 6.25
N VAL A 240 19.81 16.77 6.50
CA VAL A 240 19.35 15.93 7.63
C VAL A 240 19.50 14.44 7.32
N TRP A 241 19.14 14.02 6.11
CA TRP A 241 19.20 12.65 5.63
C TRP A 241 20.05 12.54 4.34
N PRO A 242 21.38 12.48 4.46
CA PRO A 242 22.28 12.47 3.30
C PRO A 242 22.09 11.26 2.36
N SER A 243 21.61 10.15 2.91
CA SER A 243 21.38 8.89 2.19
C SER A 243 20.01 8.80 1.52
N LEU A 244 19.16 9.83 1.62
CA LEU A 244 17.83 9.83 1.02
C LEU A 244 17.94 9.74 -0.51
N GLU A 245 17.43 8.66 -1.10
CA GLU A 245 17.51 8.42 -2.55
C GLU A 245 16.17 8.19 -3.24
N LEU A 246 15.12 7.83 -2.49
CA LEU A 246 13.82 7.46 -3.07
C LEU A 246 12.63 8.04 -2.30
N TYR A 247 11.70 8.65 -3.03
CA TYR A 247 10.37 8.98 -2.53
C TYR A 247 9.30 8.19 -3.30
N MET A 248 8.63 7.27 -2.60
CA MET A 248 7.48 6.50 -3.10
C MET A 248 6.19 7.23 -2.71
N HIS A 249 5.39 7.61 -3.70
CA HIS A 249 4.18 8.41 -3.48
C HIS A 249 2.95 7.80 -4.15
N GLY A 250 1.77 8.25 -3.71
CA GLY A 250 0.48 7.82 -4.21
C GLY A 250 -0.65 8.56 -3.51
N GLY A 251 -1.89 8.18 -3.81
CA GLY A 251 -3.11 8.73 -3.20
C GLY A 251 -3.56 10.09 -3.75
N VAL A 252 -2.63 10.98 -4.12
CA VAL A 252 -2.92 12.23 -4.84
C VAL A 252 -1.89 12.49 -5.93
N SER A 253 -2.25 13.30 -6.92
CA SER A 253 -1.31 13.73 -7.97
C SER A 253 -0.08 14.39 -7.35
N PHE A 254 1.12 13.90 -7.72
CA PHE A 254 2.39 14.49 -7.27
C PHE A 254 2.80 15.73 -8.05
N THR A 255 2.30 15.90 -9.28
CA THR A 255 2.62 17.03 -10.17
C THR A 255 2.62 18.40 -9.50
N PRO A 256 1.59 18.82 -8.72
CA PRO A 256 1.58 20.14 -8.08
C PRO A 256 2.63 20.29 -6.96
N TYR A 257 3.17 19.19 -6.43
CA TYR A 257 4.11 19.21 -5.31
C TYR A 257 5.57 19.08 -5.76
N ARG A 258 5.84 18.68 -6.99
CA ARG A 258 7.19 18.35 -7.50
C ARG A 258 8.23 19.47 -7.25
N GLU A 259 7.91 20.71 -7.59
CA GLU A 259 8.81 21.85 -7.37
C GLU A 259 9.07 22.13 -5.89
N SER A 260 8.05 22.01 -5.05
CA SER A 260 8.21 22.12 -3.60
C SER A 260 9.12 21.01 -3.08
N PHE A 261 8.85 19.75 -3.43
CA PHE A 261 9.72 18.64 -3.02
C PHE A 261 11.17 18.83 -3.46
N ARG A 262 11.41 19.25 -4.70
CA ARG A 262 12.76 19.51 -5.21
C ARG A 262 13.48 20.56 -4.37
N LYS A 263 12.82 21.69 -4.09
CA LYS A 263 13.38 22.78 -3.27
C LYS A 263 13.69 22.32 -1.84
N TRP A 264 12.76 21.62 -1.21
CA TRP A 264 12.88 21.21 0.19
C TRP A 264 13.87 20.06 0.37
N ILE A 265 13.95 19.14 -0.59
CA ILE A 265 14.90 18.03 -0.56
C ILE A 265 16.32 18.53 -0.76
N GLY A 266 16.54 19.48 -1.69
CA GLY A 266 17.85 20.09 -1.93
C GLY A 266 18.79 19.28 -2.83
N ARG A 267 18.35 18.11 -3.30
CA ARG A 267 19.04 17.25 -4.25
C ARG A 267 18.01 16.54 -5.12
N ASP A 268 18.39 16.21 -6.36
CA ASP A 268 17.58 15.33 -7.19
C ASP A 268 17.64 13.90 -6.62
N ILE A 269 16.47 13.32 -6.37
CA ILE A 269 16.28 11.94 -5.91
C ILE A 269 15.32 11.21 -6.85
N GLN A 270 15.17 9.90 -6.67
CA GLN A 270 14.19 9.12 -7.40
C GLN A 270 12.79 9.34 -6.84
N TYR A 271 11.82 9.43 -7.75
CA TYR A 271 10.40 9.52 -7.44
C TYR A 271 9.70 8.33 -8.09
N LEU A 272 8.91 7.59 -7.32
CA LEU A 272 8.18 6.43 -7.81
C LEU A 272 6.71 6.58 -7.45
N ASP A 273 5.87 6.65 -8.49
CA ASP A 273 4.43 6.76 -8.33
C ASP A 273 3.78 5.37 -8.21
N MET A 274 2.84 5.25 -7.29
CA MET A 274 2.10 4.03 -7.01
C MET A 274 0.61 4.35 -6.97
N TYR A 275 -0.18 3.47 -7.58
CA TYR A 275 -1.62 3.54 -7.56
C TYR A 275 -2.19 2.36 -6.78
N ASN A 276 -2.57 2.63 -5.54
CA ASN A 276 -3.24 1.72 -4.64
C ASN A 276 -4.37 2.44 -3.89
N ALA A 277 -5.36 1.66 -3.46
CA ALA A 277 -6.46 2.10 -2.63
C ALA A 277 -6.78 1.03 -1.58
N SER A 278 -7.75 1.32 -0.71
CA SER A 278 -8.22 0.38 0.32
C SER A 278 -8.72 -0.94 -0.25
N GLU A 279 -9.20 -0.90 -1.50
CA GLU A 279 -9.72 -2.04 -2.24
C GLU A 279 -8.63 -2.90 -2.91
N GLY A 280 -7.41 -2.37 -3.10
CA GLY A 280 -6.34 -3.14 -3.74
C GLY A 280 -5.18 -2.31 -4.28
N PHE A 281 -4.17 -2.99 -4.82
CA PHE A 281 -3.02 -2.37 -5.48
C PHE A 281 -3.12 -2.55 -7.00
N PHE A 282 -3.14 -1.45 -7.75
CA PHE A 282 -3.49 -1.49 -9.17
C PHE A 282 -2.29 -1.33 -10.10
N ALA A 283 -1.41 -0.37 -9.82
CA ALA A 283 -0.33 -0.04 -10.74
C ALA A 283 0.84 0.64 -10.03
N ALA A 284 2.01 0.61 -10.65
CA ALA A 284 3.16 1.40 -10.21
C ALA A 284 4.02 1.81 -11.40
N GLN A 285 4.76 2.89 -11.24
CA GLN A 285 5.66 3.39 -12.28
C GLN A 285 6.87 2.45 -12.45
N ASP A 286 6.94 1.79 -13.61
CA ASP A 286 8.08 0.96 -14.01
C ASP A 286 9.11 1.73 -14.85
N ASP A 287 8.79 2.96 -15.30
CA ASP A 287 9.70 3.89 -15.99
C ASP A 287 9.44 5.37 -15.62
N PRO A 288 10.29 6.11 -14.86
CA PRO A 288 10.05 7.50 -14.51
C PRO A 288 10.40 8.44 -15.66
N SER A 289 11.01 7.94 -16.74
CA SER A 289 11.16 8.71 -17.98
C SER A 289 9.83 8.83 -18.73
N GLN A 290 8.82 8.04 -18.33
CA GLN A 290 7.50 8.01 -18.93
C GLN A 290 6.42 8.42 -17.93
N PRO A 291 5.35 9.10 -18.39
CA PRO A 291 4.25 9.55 -17.53
C PRO A 291 3.28 8.42 -17.12
N GLY A 292 3.47 7.19 -17.61
CA GLY A 292 2.59 6.05 -17.37
C GLY A 292 2.97 5.18 -16.18
N MET A 293 2.13 4.19 -15.90
CA MET A 293 2.36 3.15 -14.90
C MET A 293 2.13 1.77 -15.50
N LEU A 294 2.85 0.77 -15.00
CA LEU A 294 2.60 -0.63 -15.29
C LEU A 294 1.38 -1.10 -14.49
N LEU A 295 0.36 -1.62 -15.18
CA LEU A 295 -0.81 -2.25 -14.57
C LEU A 295 -0.42 -3.62 -14.00
N PHE A 296 -0.76 -3.89 -12.75
CA PHE A 296 -0.44 -5.12 -12.05
C PHE A 296 -1.58 -6.13 -12.26
N THR A 297 -1.38 -7.09 -13.17
CA THR A 297 -2.44 -7.98 -13.67
C THR A 297 -2.56 -9.32 -12.92
N ASP A 298 -1.66 -9.57 -11.98
CA ASP A 298 -1.55 -10.85 -11.23
C ASP A 298 -1.64 -10.61 -9.71
N HIS A 299 -2.28 -9.52 -9.26
CA HIS A 299 -2.21 -9.05 -7.86
C HIS A 299 -3.55 -9.03 -7.11
N GLY A 300 -4.54 -9.84 -7.52
CA GLY A 300 -5.78 -10.12 -6.77
C GLY A 300 -6.48 -8.89 -6.16
N VAL A 301 -7.44 -8.30 -6.88
CA VAL A 301 -8.31 -7.21 -6.40
C VAL A 301 -9.73 -7.72 -6.26
#